data_AF-A0A7Z9JN26-F1
#
_entry.id   AF-A0A7Z9JN26-F1
#
_cell.length_a   1.000
_cell.length_b   1.000
_cell.length_c   1.000
_cell.angle_alpha   90.00
_cell.angle_beta   90.00
_cell.angle_gamma   90.00
#
_symmetry.space_group_name_H-M   'P 1'
#
loop_
_entity.id
_entity.type
_entity.pdbx_description
1 polymer ?
#
loop_
_entity_poly.entity_id
_entity_poly.type
_entity_poly.pdbx_seq_one_letter_code
_entity_poly.pdbx_strand_id
1 'polypeptide(L)'
;MTGETARTLGATTGKGLVFRVLDAMDAPHSGRILRLRLQSGEAPSIKSLRKLEMLATGPQGQVCRIRALGFAVFGGKPTNRRLLRTGRVDLHIEELDDGGPVGLRWEVAPT
;
A
#
# COMPACT_ATOMS: atom_id res chain seq x y z
N MET A 1 -23.50 25.43 7.03
CA MET A 1 -22.35 26.03 7.75
C MET A 1 -22.40 25.45 9.14
N THR A 2 -21.47 24.65 9.63
CA THR A 2 -20.00 24.59 9.47
C THR A 2 -19.61 23.19 9.99
N GLY A 3 -18.78 22.43 9.28
CA GLY A 3 -17.34 22.52 9.50
C GLY A 3 -16.83 21.16 9.97
N GLU A 4 -16.49 20.36 8.98
CA GLU A 4 -15.72 19.11 8.99
C GLU A 4 -14.59 19.10 10.05
N THR A 5 -14.62 18.13 10.96
CA THR A 5 -13.48 17.78 11.81
C THR A 5 -12.89 16.47 11.31
N ALA A 6 -12.18 16.56 10.19
CA ALA A 6 -11.26 15.52 9.76
C ALA A 6 -10.15 15.41 10.81
N ARG A 7 -10.22 14.36 11.63
CA ARG A 7 -9.19 14.02 12.61
C ARG A 7 -7.91 13.67 11.88
N THR A 8 -6.91 14.52 12.04
CA THR A 8 -5.50 14.27 11.71
C THR A 8 -5.01 13.04 12.46
N LEU A 9 -4.91 11.91 11.78
CA LEU A 9 -4.13 10.77 12.24
C LEU A 9 -2.69 10.97 11.74
N GLY A 10 -1.88 11.59 12.61
CA GLY A 10 -0.44 11.63 12.47
C GLY A 10 0.13 10.22 12.68
N ALA A 11 0.48 9.57 11.58
CA ALA A 11 1.29 8.35 11.55
C ALA A 11 2.71 8.76 11.17
N THR A 12 3.60 8.87 12.17
CA THR A 12 5.03 9.06 11.95
C THR A 12 5.73 7.75 12.27
N THR A 13 6.12 6.97 11.26
CA THR A 13 7.53 6.57 11.01
C THR A 13 7.67 5.77 9.72
N GLY A 14 8.06 6.52 8.71
CA GLY A 14 8.61 6.10 7.42
C GLY A 14 8.70 7.36 6.59
N LYS A 15 9.45 8.39 7.05
CA LYS A 15 9.42 9.76 6.51
C LYS A 15 9.46 9.75 4.98
N GLY A 16 8.29 9.93 4.36
CA GLY A 16 8.11 10.02 2.92
C GLY A 16 7.98 8.69 2.15
N LEU A 17 7.95 7.51 2.77
CA LEU A 17 7.73 6.26 2.03
C LEU A 17 6.31 6.19 1.50
N VAL A 18 6.16 6.38 0.19
CA VAL A 18 4.86 6.32 -0.50
C VAL A 18 4.98 5.41 -1.70
N PHE A 19 4.05 4.47 -1.81
CA PHE A 19 3.85 3.66 -2.99
C PHE A 19 2.61 4.12 -3.75
N ARG A 20 2.69 4.15 -5.07
CA ARG A 20 1.52 4.28 -5.95
C ARG A 20 1.02 2.92 -6.39
N VAL A 21 -0.29 2.75 -6.36
CA VAL A 21 -0.97 1.58 -6.93
C VAL A 21 -1.01 1.72 -8.46
N LEU A 22 -0.27 0.83 -9.13
CA LEU A 22 -0.25 0.69 -10.58
C LEU A 22 -1.37 -0.22 -11.09
N ASP A 23 -1.77 -1.19 -10.28
CA ASP A 23 -2.76 -2.21 -10.61
C ASP A 23 -3.35 -2.78 -9.32
N ALA A 24 -4.61 -3.20 -9.38
CA ALA A 24 -5.32 -3.77 -8.25
C ALA A 24 -6.29 -4.86 -8.74
N MET A 25 -6.11 -6.08 -8.25
CA MET A 25 -6.85 -7.26 -8.69
C MET A 25 -7.38 -8.02 -7.48
N ASP A 26 -8.49 -8.72 -7.61
CA ASP A 26 -8.95 -9.63 -6.56
C ASP A 26 -8.02 -10.85 -6.49
N ALA A 27 -7.66 -11.25 -5.26
CA ALA A 27 -6.89 -12.46 -5.05
C ALA A 27 -7.82 -13.69 -5.17
N PRO A 28 -7.29 -14.89 -5.53
CA PRO A 28 -8.12 -16.07 -5.76
C PRO A 28 -9.01 -16.55 -4.59
N HIS A 29 -8.68 -16.17 -3.36
CA HIS A 29 -9.40 -16.61 -2.16
C HIS A 29 -9.97 -15.44 -1.36
N SER A 30 -9.11 -14.50 -0.96
CA SER A 30 -9.52 -13.34 -0.17
C SER A 30 -8.55 -12.18 -0.32
N GLY A 31 -9.04 -10.97 -0.12
CA GLY A 31 -8.24 -9.76 -0.23
C GLY A 31 -7.89 -9.41 -1.68
N ARG A 32 -6.91 -8.51 -1.83
CA ARG A 32 -6.52 -7.94 -3.13
C ARG A 32 -5.03 -8.05 -3.36
N ILE A 33 -4.64 -8.08 -4.63
CA ILE A 33 -3.25 -8.00 -5.06
C ILE A 33 -3.03 -6.60 -5.61
N LEU A 34 -2.12 -5.86 -4.99
CA LEU A 34 -1.71 -4.53 -5.41
C LEU A 34 -0.34 -4.61 -6.08
N ARG A 35 -0.23 -4.11 -7.31
CA ARG A 35 1.06 -3.83 -7.93
C ARG A 35 1.48 -2.42 -7.57
N LEU A 36 2.55 -2.30 -6.80
CA LEU A 36 2.99 -1.03 -6.23
C LEU A 36 4.26 -0.52 -6.91
N ARG A 37 4.37 0.80 -7.01
CA ARG A 37 5.59 1.50 -7.39
C ARG A 37 5.97 2.52 -6.32
N LEU A 38 7.20 2.44 -5.82
CA LEU A 38 7.79 3.45 -4.95
C LEU A 38 7.75 4.80 -5.65
N GLN A 39 7.03 5.75 -5.06
CA GLN A 39 6.85 7.11 -5.54
C GLN A 39 7.74 8.09 -4.76
N SER A 40 7.93 7.85 -3.47
CA SER A 40 8.72 8.68 -2.57
C SER A 40 9.35 7.84 -1.46
N GLY A 41 10.45 8.31 -0.88
CA GLY A 41 11.16 7.67 0.22
C GLY A 41 12.22 6.66 -0.23
N GLU A 42 12.99 6.16 0.74
CA GLU A 42 13.95 5.09 0.51
C GLU A 42 13.23 3.75 0.35
N ALA A 43 13.71 2.91 -0.56
CA ALA A 43 13.15 1.59 -0.78
C ALA A 43 13.27 0.73 0.50
N PRO A 44 12.16 0.27 1.10
CA PRO A 44 12.22 -0.55 2.29
C PRO A 44 12.78 -1.94 1.98
N SER A 45 13.15 -2.67 3.04
CA SER A 45 13.43 -4.10 2.89
C SER A 45 12.15 -4.88 2.56
N ILE A 46 12.25 -5.95 1.78
CA ILE A 46 11.13 -6.87 1.55
C ILE A 46 10.64 -7.49 2.87
N LYS A 47 11.52 -7.70 3.84
CA LYS A 47 11.13 -8.26 5.14
C LYS A 47 10.22 -7.31 5.92
N SER A 48 10.51 -6.00 5.90
CA SER A 48 9.72 -4.99 6.63
C SER A 48 8.33 -4.76 6.04
N LEU A 49 8.08 -5.16 4.80
CA LEU A 49 6.75 -5.08 4.18
C LEU A 49 5.82 -6.25 4.58
N ARG A 50 6.34 -7.32 5.19
CA ARG A 50 5.50 -8.47 5.60
C ARG A 50 4.66 -8.12 6.82
N LYS A 51 3.37 -8.42 6.79
CA LYS A 51 2.42 -8.16 7.89
C LYS A 51 2.32 -6.68 8.28
N LEU A 52 2.86 -5.79 7.44
CA LEU A 52 2.86 -4.36 7.69
C LEU A 52 1.45 -3.82 7.46
N GLU A 53 0.96 -3.07 8.44
CA GLU A 53 -0.23 -2.25 8.28
C GLU A 53 0.14 -0.93 7.61
N MET A 54 -0.71 -0.51 6.68
CA MET A 54 -0.50 0.67 5.86
C MET A 54 -1.82 1.40 5.69
N LEU A 55 -1.72 2.70 5.43
CA LEU A 55 -2.84 3.52 5.04
C LEU A 55 -2.84 3.67 3.52
N ALA A 56 -3.96 3.33 2.89
CA ALA A 56 -4.20 3.55 1.48
C ALA A 56 -5.12 4.77 1.30
N THR A 57 -4.69 5.77 0.54
CA THR A 57 -5.45 6.98 0.26
C THR A 57 -5.84 7.03 -1.22
N GLY A 58 -7.14 7.17 -1.48
CA GLY A 58 -7.70 7.26 -2.82
C GLY A 58 -7.64 8.67 -3.41
N PRO A 59 -7.74 8.80 -4.74
CA PRO A 59 -7.63 10.09 -5.43
C PRO A 59 -8.77 11.07 -5.14
N GLN A 60 -9.85 10.62 -4.49
CA GLN A 60 -11.00 11.47 -4.09
C GLN A 60 -11.07 11.65 -2.57
N GLY A 61 -9.97 11.38 -1.85
CA GLY A 61 -9.91 11.50 -0.39
C GLY A 61 -10.40 10.27 0.37
N GLN A 62 -10.66 9.15 -0.32
CA GLN A 62 -10.94 7.88 0.36
C GLN A 62 -9.75 7.45 1.21
N VAL A 63 -10.01 6.76 2.30
CA VAL A 63 -8.97 6.21 3.18
C VAL A 63 -9.36 4.78 3.53
N CYS A 64 -8.42 3.85 3.38
CA CYS A 64 -8.60 2.45 3.75
C CYS A 64 -7.35 1.95 4.49
N ARG A 65 -7.53 1.32 5.65
CA ARG A 65 -6.42 0.61 6.30
C ARG A 65 -6.28 -0.76 5.68
N ILE A 66 -5.04 -1.14 5.37
CA ILE A 66 -4.73 -2.43 4.77
C ILE A 66 -3.61 -3.13 5.54
N ARG A 67 -3.57 -4.46 5.47
CA ARG A 67 -2.46 -5.26 5.99
C ARG A 67 -1.85 -6.11 4.88
N ALA A 68 -0.52 -6.09 4.77
CA ALA A 68 0.19 -6.97 3.84
C ALA A 68 0.20 -8.42 4.34
N LEU A 69 -0.55 -9.31 3.70
CA LEU A 69 -0.56 -10.75 3.97
C LEU A 69 0.70 -11.43 3.41
N GLY A 70 1.18 -10.96 2.27
CA GLY A 70 2.32 -11.55 1.59
C GLY A 70 2.67 -10.84 0.30
N PHE A 71 3.38 -11.55 -0.58
CA PHE A 71 3.79 -11.03 -1.88
C PHE A 71 3.16 -11.88 -2.97
N ALA A 72 2.60 -11.21 -3.99
CA ALA A 72 2.27 -11.89 -5.22
C ALA A 72 3.55 -12.10 -6.06
N VAL A 73 3.64 -13.23 -6.75
CA VAL A 73 4.83 -13.61 -7.56
C VAL A 73 4.67 -13.32 -9.05
N PHE A 74 3.63 -12.57 -9.45
CA PHE A 74 3.37 -12.23 -10.85
C PHE A 74 4.58 -11.57 -11.53
N GLY A 75 5.27 -10.67 -10.83
CA GLY A 75 6.48 -10.00 -11.31
C GLY A 75 7.81 -10.73 -11.00
N GLY A 76 7.75 -11.99 -10.58
CA GLY A 76 8.88 -12.78 -10.09
C GLY A 76 9.10 -12.69 -8.57
N LYS A 77 10.17 -13.33 -8.07
CA LYS A 77 10.46 -13.40 -6.63
C LYS A 77 10.70 -12.00 -6.04
N PRO A 78 10.01 -11.61 -4.96
CA PRO A 78 10.27 -10.35 -4.27
C PRO A 78 11.65 -10.40 -3.61
N THR A 79 12.52 -9.46 -3.96
CA THR A 79 13.88 -9.31 -3.39
C THR A 79 14.22 -7.85 -3.19
N ASN A 80 15.05 -7.54 -2.19
CA ASN A 80 15.55 -6.17 -1.96
C ASN A 80 16.22 -5.62 -3.22
N ARG A 81 17.04 -6.43 -3.89
CA ARG A 81 17.72 -6.05 -5.15
C ARG A 81 16.72 -5.66 -6.25
N ARG A 82 15.61 -6.40 -6.41
CA ARG A 82 14.57 -6.05 -7.38
C ARG A 82 13.88 -4.74 -7.00
N LEU A 83 13.47 -4.61 -5.73
CA LEU A 83 12.77 -3.42 -5.24
C LEU A 83 13.66 -2.18 -5.38
N LEU A 84 14.94 -2.24 -5.01
CA LEU A 84 15.91 -1.16 -5.21
C LEU A 84 16.08 -0.79 -6.69
N ARG A 85 16.19 -1.78 -7.58
CA ARG A 85 16.42 -1.54 -9.02
C ARG A 85 15.20 -0.99 -9.75
N THR A 86 13.99 -1.44 -9.39
CA THR A 86 12.78 -1.13 -10.18
C THR A 86 11.77 -0.26 -9.45
N GLY A 87 11.91 -0.12 -8.13
CA GLY A 87 10.91 0.49 -7.25
C GLY A 87 9.59 -0.27 -7.23
N ARG A 88 9.52 -1.54 -7.67
CA ARG A 88 8.26 -2.28 -7.82
C ARG A 88 8.15 -3.45 -6.85
N VAL A 89 6.97 -3.63 -6.27
CA VAL A 89 6.63 -4.77 -5.42
C VAL A 89 5.15 -5.11 -5.59
N ASP A 90 4.82 -6.39 -5.62
CA ASP A 90 3.44 -6.86 -5.72
C ASP A 90 3.04 -7.43 -4.36
N LEU A 91 2.05 -6.84 -3.70
CA LEU A 91 1.59 -7.24 -2.37
C LEU A 91 0.23 -7.91 -2.45
N HIS A 92 0.06 -8.98 -1.69
CA HIS A 92 -1.26 -9.50 -1.34
C HIS A 92 -1.66 -8.86 -0.02
N ILE A 93 -2.83 -8.21 0.00
CA ILE A 93 -3.33 -7.44 1.13
C ILE A 93 -4.72 -7.91 1.53
N GLU A 94 -5.07 -7.64 2.79
CA GLU A 94 -6.45 -7.55 3.26
C GLU A 94 -6.80 -6.09 3.56
N GLU A 95 -8.06 -5.73 3.33
CA GLU A 95 -8.64 -4.44 3.72
C GLU A 95 -9.24 -4.61 5.12
N LEU A 96 -8.89 -3.72 6.04
CA LEU A 96 -9.22 -3.80 7.47
C LEU A 96 -10.45 -2.97 7.85
N ASP A 97 -10.96 -2.18 6.92
CA ASP A 97 -12.14 -1.32 7.09
C ASP A 97 -12.90 -1.17 5.77
N ASP A 98 -14.09 -0.59 5.84
CA ASP A 98 -15.01 -0.42 4.71
C ASP A 98 -14.62 0.75 3.77
N GLY A 99 -13.40 1.27 3.90
CA GLY A 99 -12.89 2.38 3.09
C GLY A 99 -12.47 1.98 1.67
N GLY A 100 -12.40 0.68 1.38
CA GLY A 100 -12.05 0.11 0.08
C GLY A 100 -13.20 0.07 -0.94
N PRO A 101 -13.00 -0.57 -2.10
CA PRO A 101 -11.79 -1.32 -2.48
C PRO A 101 -10.65 -0.41 -2.95
N VAL A 102 -9.42 -0.73 -2.55
CA VAL A 102 -8.20 -0.05 -2.99
C VAL A 102 -8.02 -0.27 -4.49
N GLY A 103 -7.86 0.84 -5.22
CA GLY A 103 -7.87 0.88 -6.67
C GLY A 103 -6.64 1.55 -7.29
N LEU A 104 -6.69 1.69 -8.61
CA LEU A 104 -5.67 2.39 -9.39
C LEU A 104 -5.47 3.82 -8.88
N ARG A 105 -4.20 4.29 -8.90
CA ARG A 105 -3.79 5.64 -8.51
C ARG A 105 -3.90 5.95 -7.01
N TRP A 106 -4.32 4.99 -6.18
CA TRP A 106 -4.23 5.14 -4.74
C TRP A 106 -2.76 5.21 -4.31
N GLU A 107 -2.53 5.89 -3.19
CA GLU A 107 -1.23 5.96 -2.53
C GLU A 107 -1.25 5.09 -1.28
N VAL A 108 -0.17 4.37 -1.00
CA VAL A 108 -0.04 3.47 0.15
C VAL A 108 1.20 3.86 0.94
N ALA A 109 1.04 4.12 2.23
CA ALA A 109 2.13 4.49 3.14
C ALA A 109 2.04 3.69 4.45
N PRO A 110 3.18 3.33 5.08
CA PRO A 110 3.18 2.75 6.42
C PRO A 110 2.48 3.66 7.43
N THR A 111 1.68 3.07 8.32
CA THR A 111 1.14 3.73 9.52
C THR A 111 2.15 3.77 10.66
#